data_AF-A0A929FEW1-F1
#
_entry.id   AF-A0A929FEW1-F1
#
_cell.length_a   1.000
_cell.length_b   1.000
_cell.length_c   1.000
_cell.angle_alpha   90.00
_cell.angle_beta   90.00
_cell.angle_gamma   90.00
#
_symmetry.space_group_name_H-M   'P 1'
#
loop_
_entity.id
_entity.type
_entity.pdbx_description
1 polymer ?
#
loop_
_entity_poly.entity_id
_entity_poly.type
_entity_poly.pdbx_seq_one_letter_code
_entity_poly.pdbx_strand_id
1 'polypeptide(L)'
;MIKLGLVLTTYLLSSFLLFTITSNTINGAIVYIFLLLPFYATILLAWWILALQNRTKTARINYRLWGIVLALQIATMLASPGNCFGVKQGDRCYSNLQILVGDAPRNGPGDLTHWNLVEDSFYGLAAAYGVAVLMGVVNTSKSMHEDKY
;
A
#
# COMPACT_ATOMS: atom_id res chain seq x y z
N MET A 1 -12.27 -12.92 -16.70
CA MET A 1 -11.00 -12.24 -16.35
C MET A 1 -11.04 -10.72 -16.42
N ILE A 2 -11.58 -10.12 -17.49
CA ILE A 2 -11.49 -8.66 -17.74
C ILE A 2 -12.11 -7.80 -16.62
N LYS A 3 -13.30 -8.15 -16.13
CA LYS A 3 -13.94 -7.43 -15.01
C LYS A 3 -13.04 -7.37 -13.78
N LEU A 4 -12.36 -8.47 -13.46
CA LEU A 4 -11.43 -8.56 -12.33
C LEU A 4 -10.18 -7.70 -12.56
N GLY A 5 -9.66 -7.69 -13.79
CA GLY A 5 -8.56 -6.80 -14.16
C GLY A 5 -8.90 -5.33 -13.99
N LEU A 6 -10.11 -4.92 -14.36
CA LEU A 6 -10.59 -3.56 -14.10
C LEU A 6 -10.68 -3.27 -12.59
N VAL A 7 -11.27 -4.17 -11.79
CA VAL A 7 -11.34 -4.01 -10.33
C VAL A 7 -9.94 -3.87 -9.71
N LEU A 8 -8.98 -4.72 -10.10
CA LEU A 8 -7.60 -4.64 -9.63
C LEU A 8 -6.93 -3.33 -10.08
N THR A 9 -7.17 -2.90 -11.33
CA THR A 9 -6.64 -1.63 -11.86
C THR A 9 -7.14 -0.46 -11.02
N THR A 10 -8.47 -0.38 -10.80
CA THR A 10 -9.07 0.66 -9.98
C THR A 10 -8.53 0.63 -8.57
N TYR A 11 -8.41 -0.56 -7.96
CA TYR A 11 -7.84 -0.71 -6.62
C TYR A 11 -6.41 -0.15 -6.54
N LEU A 12 -5.51 -0.56 -7.44
CA LEU A 12 -4.11 -0.14 -7.39
C LEU A 12 -3.97 1.37 -7.62
N LEU A 13 -4.75 1.94 -8.55
CA LEU A 13 -4.78 3.39 -8.78
C LEU A 13 -5.30 4.15 -7.56
N SER A 14 -6.45 3.76 -7.01
CA SER A 14 -7.01 4.38 -5.81
C SER A 14 -6.09 4.23 -4.61
N SER A 15 -5.46 3.06 -4.45
CA SER A 15 -4.48 2.80 -3.39
C SER A 15 -3.26 3.71 -3.51
N PHE A 16 -2.70 3.85 -4.72
CA PHE A 16 -1.58 4.76 -4.97
C PHE A 16 -1.92 6.22 -4.66
N LEU A 17 -3.11 6.67 -5.08
CA LEU A 17 -3.60 8.01 -4.78
C LEU A 17 -3.76 8.23 -3.28
N LEU A 18 -4.32 7.27 -2.54
CA LEU A 18 -4.47 7.35 -1.09
C LEU A 18 -3.12 7.47 -0.39
N PHE A 19 -2.14 6.61 -0.75
CA PHE A 19 -0.80 6.71 -0.19
C PHE A 19 -0.16 8.07 -0.45
N THR A 20 -0.29 8.58 -1.66
CA THR A 20 0.27 9.90 -2.04
C THR A 20 -0.39 11.04 -1.27
N ILE A 21 -1.72 11.05 -1.15
CA ILE A 21 -2.47 12.10 -0.43
C ILE A 21 -2.16 12.07 1.08
N THR A 22 -1.93 10.88 1.64
CA THR A 22 -1.55 10.75 3.06
C THR A 22 -0.05 10.95 3.32
N SER A 23 0.75 11.14 2.27
CA SER A 23 2.16 11.44 2.36
C SER A 23 2.39 12.95 2.39
N ASN A 24 2.41 13.54 3.57
CA ASN A 24 2.67 14.98 3.72
C ASN A 24 4.17 15.33 3.69
N THR A 25 5.03 14.35 3.37
CA THR A 25 6.49 14.48 3.45
C THR A 25 7.16 13.94 2.18
N ILE A 26 8.30 14.54 1.81
CA ILE A 26 9.11 14.13 0.66
C ILE A 26 9.56 12.67 0.80
N ASN A 27 9.91 12.24 2.02
CA ASN A 27 10.35 10.86 2.28
C ASN A 27 9.27 9.83 1.95
N GLY A 28 8.02 10.05 2.38
CA GLY A 28 6.91 9.18 2.02
C GLY A 28 6.65 9.20 0.51
N ALA A 29 6.73 10.38 -0.13
CA ALA A 29 6.53 10.52 -1.56
C ALA A 29 7.57 9.75 -2.37
N ILE A 30 8.84 9.75 -1.93
CA ILE A 30 9.91 8.97 -2.57
C ILE A 30 9.57 7.47 -2.53
N VAL A 31 9.18 6.93 -1.38
CA VAL A 31 8.82 5.52 -1.25
C VAL A 31 7.65 5.18 -2.17
N TYR A 32 6.60 5.99 -2.19
CA TYR A 32 5.44 5.70 -3.02
C TYR A 32 5.74 5.82 -4.52
N ILE A 33 6.43 6.88 -4.96
CA ILE A 33 6.69 7.11 -6.39
C ILE A 33 7.77 6.18 -6.94
N PHE A 34 8.88 5.97 -6.21
CA PHE A 34 10.01 5.20 -6.75
C PHE A 34 9.96 3.71 -6.40
N LEU A 35 9.20 3.30 -5.39
CA LEU A 35 9.06 1.90 -5.03
C LEU A 35 7.66 1.37 -5.37
N LEU A 36 6.61 2.01 -4.86
CA LEU A 36 5.25 1.47 -4.95
C LEU A 36 4.66 1.56 -6.36
N LEU A 37 4.88 2.68 -7.06
CA LEU A 37 4.40 2.86 -8.43
C LEU A 37 4.98 1.83 -9.42
N PRO A 38 6.31 1.62 -9.53
CA PRO A 38 6.84 0.59 -10.42
C PRO A 38 6.40 -0.81 -9.99
N PHE A 39 6.29 -1.07 -8.69
CA PHE A 39 5.76 -2.33 -8.18
C PHE A 39 4.31 -2.57 -8.65
N TYR A 40 3.42 -1.59 -8.53
CA TYR A 40 2.04 -1.71 -9.03
C TYR A 40 2.00 -1.86 -10.55
N ALA A 41 2.82 -1.12 -11.29
CA ALA A 41 2.87 -1.20 -12.74
C ALA A 41 3.26 -2.62 -13.20
N THR A 42 4.25 -3.25 -12.56
CA THR A 42 4.68 -4.62 -12.88
C THR A 42 3.59 -5.65 -12.57
N ILE A 43 2.94 -5.57 -11.40
CA ILE A 43 1.81 -6.44 -11.06
C ILE A 43 0.66 -6.28 -12.05
N LEU A 44 0.31 -5.04 -12.37
CA LEU A 44 -0.79 -4.73 -13.26
C LEU A 44 -0.52 -5.25 -14.68
N LEU A 45 0.70 -5.05 -15.18
CA LEU A 45 1.12 -5.56 -16.48
C LEU A 45 1.04 -7.09 -16.54
N ALA A 46 1.62 -7.78 -15.55
CA ALA A 46 1.58 -9.24 -15.46
C ALA A 46 0.13 -9.76 -15.41
N TRP A 47 -0.73 -9.11 -14.61
CA TRP A 47 -2.13 -9.46 -14.51
C TRP A 47 -2.88 -9.29 -15.84
N TRP A 48 -2.68 -8.16 -16.53
CA TRP A 48 -3.34 -7.93 -17.82
C TRP A 48 -2.88 -8.92 -18.89
N ILE A 49 -1.60 -9.29 -18.93
CA ILE A 49 -1.11 -10.37 -19.81
C ILE A 49 -1.89 -11.66 -19.54
N LEU A 50 -2.00 -12.08 -18.28
CA LEU A 50 -2.74 -13.28 -17.89
C LEU A 50 -4.25 -13.18 -18.21
N ALA A 51 -4.85 -12.03 -17.96
CA ALA A 51 -6.26 -11.78 -18.22
C ALA A 51 -6.61 -11.79 -19.72
N LEU A 52 -5.71 -11.28 -20.56
CA LEU A 52 -5.85 -11.28 -22.01
C LEU A 52 -5.61 -12.67 -22.61
N GLN A 53 -4.73 -13.49 -22.04
CA GLN A 53 -4.54 -14.88 -22.46
C GLN A 53 -5.72 -15.78 -22.03
N ASN A 54 -6.40 -15.47 -20.93
CA ASN A 54 -7.45 -16.31 -20.35
C ASN A 54 -8.83 -15.62 -20.33
N ARG A 55 -9.20 -14.86 -21.37
CA ARG A 55 -10.40 -13.97 -21.35
C ARG A 55 -11.68 -14.65 -20.90
N THR A 56 -11.88 -15.91 -21.31
CA THR A 56 -13.07 -16.72 -21.03
C THR A 56 -13.12 -17.33 -19.63
N LYS A 57 -11.99 -17.36 -18.90
CA LYS A 57 -11.95 -17.92 -17.55
C LYS A 57 -12.53 -16.96 -16.50
N THR A 58 -13.09 -17.53 -15.46
CA THR A 58 -13.51 -16.83 -14.24
C THR A 58 -12.45 -17.00 -13.17
N ALA A 59 -12.14 -15.91 -12.46
CA ALA A 59 -11.24 -15.90 -11.32
C ALA A 59 -12.02 -15.42 -10.11
N ARG A 60 -11.69 -15.93 -8.92
CA ARG A 60 -12.38 -15.60 -7.67
C ARG A 60 -11.45 -14.87 -6.73
N ILE A 61 -11.97 -13.82 -6.10
CA ILE A 61 -11.24 -13.01 -5.12
C ILE A 61 -11.19 -13.80 -3.80
N ASN A 62 -9.98 -14.00 -3.27
CA ASN A 62 -9.83 -14.50 -1.92
C ASN A 62 -10.03 -13.35 -0.92
N TYR A 63 -11.27 -13.19 -0.43
CA TYR A 63 -11.63 -12.10 0.48
C TYR A 63 -10.80 -12.06 1.77
N ARG A 64 -10.28 -13.20 2.26
CA ARG A 64 -9.44 -13.23 3.47
C ARG A 64 -8.10 -12.54 3.23
N LEU A 65 -7.45 -12.87 2.11
CA LEU A 65 -6.19 -12.22 1.73
C LEU A 65 -6.39 -10.74 1.44
N TRP A 66 -7.47 -10.39 0.74
CA TRP A 66 -7.79 -8.98 0.46
C TRP A 66 -8.16 -8.19 1.72
N GLY A 67 -8.75 -8.82 2.73
CA GLY A 67 -8.93 -8.21 4.06
C GLY A 67 -7.59 -7.85 4.71
N ILE A 68 -6.59 -8.73 4.62
CA ILE A 68 -5.23 -8.47 5.12
C ILE A 68 -4.57 -7.33 4.34
N VAL A 69 -4.71 -7.31 3.01
CA VAL A 69 -4.20 -6.23 2.15
C VAL A 69 -4.76 -4.88 2.59
N LEU A 70 -6.08 -4.78 2.80
CA LEU A 70 -6.72 -3.53 3.23
C LEU A 70 -6.29 -3.12 4.63
N ALA A 71 -6.16 -4.07 5.57
CA ALA A 71 -5.68 -3.79 6.92
C ALA A 71 -4.24 -3.25 6.90
N LEU A 72 -3.36 -3.87 6.12
CA LEU A 72 -1.98 -3.43 5.94
C LEU A 72 -1.90 -2.06 5.25
N GLN A 73 -2.79 -1.78 4.30
CA GLN A 73 -2.86 -0.47 3.65
C GLN A 73 -3.13 0.64 4.68
N ILE A 74 -4.15 0.45 5.53
CA ILE A 74 -4.51 1.39 6.59
C ILE A 74 -3.34 1.54 7.58
N ALA A 75 -2.77 0.43 8.06
CA ALA A 75 -1.66 0.46 9.00
C ALA A 75 -0.44 1.20 8.42
N THR A 76 -0.12 0.98 7.15
CA THR A 76 0.97 1.68 6.46
C THR A 76 0.70 3.17 6.35
N MET A 77 -0.53 3.57 6.00
CA MET A 77 -0.92 4.98 5.93
C MET A 77 -0.84 5.67 7.29
N LEU A 78 -1.16 4.97 8.38
CA LEU A 78 -1.07 5.48 9.76
C LEU A 78 0.39 5.60 10.23
N ALA A 79 1.24 4.63 9.89
CA ALA A 79 2.67 4.67 10.21
C ALA A 79 3.47 5.63 9.31
N SER A 80 2.92 6.01 8.15
CA SER A 80 3.56 6.89 7.18
C SER A 80 3.98 8.24 7.80
N PRO A 81 5.13 8.79 7.39
CA PRO A 81 5.62 10.08 7.89
C PRO A 81 4.66 11.21 7.48
N GLY A 82 4.10 11.87 8.50
CA GLY A 82 3.12 12.94 8.36
C GLY A 82 3.67 14.34 8.59
N ASN A 83 4.60 14.53 9.53
CA ASN A 83 5.27 15.83 9.71
C ASN A 83 6.77 15.63 10.03
N CYS A 84 7.63 16.14 9.14
CA CYS A 84 9.09 16.10 9.27
C CYS A 84 9.70 17.52 9.46
N PHE A 85 8.93 18.49 9.98
CA PHE A 85 9.42 19.86 10.10
C PHE A 85 10.63 19.96 11.04
N GLY A 86 11.73 20.57 10.57
CA GLY A 86 12.96 20.74 11.36
C GLY A 86 13.78 19.45 11.57
N VAL A 87 13.32 18.32 11.02
CA VAL A 87 13.96 17.01 11.12
C VAL A 87 15.10 16.93 10.10
N LYS A 88 16.30 16.52 10.54
CA LYS A 88 17.42 16.30 9.61
C LYS A 88 17.17 15.04 8.79
N GLN A 89 17.78 14.96 7.62
CA GLN A 89 17.67 13.78 6.76
C GLN A 89 18.16 12.53 7.52
N GLY A 90 17.26 11.56 7.75
CA GLY A 90 17.55 10.34 8.51
C GLY A 90 16.97 10.30 9.93
N ASP A 91 16.52 11.43 10.46
CA ASP A 91 15.81 11.48 11.75
C ASP A 91 14.33 11.11 11.58
N ARG A 92 13.69 10.74 12.70
CA ARG A 92 12.29 10.31 12.72
C ARG A 92 11.32 11.47 12.51
N CYS A 93 10.21 11.18 11.86
CA CYS A 93 9.12 12.12 11.63
C CYS A 93 7.88 11.66 12.36
N TYR A 94 7.05 12.61 12.82
CA TYR A 94 5.75 12.26 13.39
C TYR A 94 4.93 11.47 12.37
N SER A 95 4.48 10.29 12.80
CA SER A 95 3.58 9.46 12.00
C SER A 95 2.20 10.11 11.85
N ASN A 96 1.47 9.76 10.79
CA ASN A 96 0.08 10.18 10.62
C ASN A 96 -0.80 9.74 11.81
N LEU A 97 -0.53 8.59 12.42
CA LEU A 97 -1.23 8.13 13.62
C LEU A 97 -1.05 9.11 14.78
N GLN A 98 0.18 9.57 15.01
CA GLN A 98 0.47 10.50 16.08
C GLN A 98 -0.14 11.88 15.81
N ILE A 99 -0.27 12.28 14.55
CA ILE A 99 -1.00 13.50 14.16
C ILE A 99 -2.51 13.37 14.40
N LEU A 100 -3.07 12.17 14.20
CA LEU A 100 -4.52 11.93 14.33
C LEU A 100 -4.97 11.74 15.77
N VAL A 101 -4.15 11.09 16.61
CA VAL A 101 -4.55 10.64 17.95
C VAL A 101 -3.62 11.16 19.05
N GLY A 102 -2.39 11.52 18.71
CA GLY A 102 -1.38 11.98 19.67
C GLY A 102 -1.20 13.50 19.70
N ASP A 103 -2.13 14.26 19.12
CA ASP A 103 -2.13 15.72 19.02
C ASP A 103 -0.83 16.33 18.43
N ALA A 104 -0.08 15.56 17.64
CA ALA A 104 1.10 16.08 16.96
C ALA A 104 0.70 17.12 15.91
N PRO A 105 1.48 18.22 15.79
CA PRO A 105 1.17 19.26 14.82
C PRO A 105 1.25 18.70 13.40
N ARG A 106 0.24 19.02 12.59
CA ARG A 106 0.20 18.64 11.17
C ARG A 106 1.34 19.28 10.38
N ASN A 107 1.72 20.51 10.73
CA ASN A 107 2.78 21.28 10.11
C ASN A 107 3.51 22.11 11.17
N GLY A 108 4.77 22.43 10.92
CA GLY A 108 5.58 23.24 11.83
C GLY A 108 6.22 22.42 12.96
N PRO A 109 6.95 23.08 13.87
CA PRO A 109 7.69 22.42 14.92
C PRO A 109 6.75 21.80 15.95
N GLY A 110 7.18 20.67 16.53
CA GLY A 110 6.48 19.99 17.61
C GLY A 110 7.48 19.42 18.60
N ASP A 111 7.16 19.48 19.88
CA ASP A 111 8.05 19.06 20.99
C ASP A 111 7.51 17.81 21.71
N LEU A 112 6.66 17.05 21.02
CA LEU A 112 6.01 15.85 21.55
C LEU A 112 6.94 14.64 21.40
N THR A 113 6.83 13.70 22.33
CA THR A 113 7.63 12.47 22.27
C THR A 113 7.24 11.63 21.05
N HIS A 114 8.21 11.31 20.21
CA HIS A 114 8.05 10.46 19.04
C HIS A 114 7.58 9.04 19.39
N TRP A 115 6.64 8.53 18.61
CA TRP A 115 6.19 7.14 18.71
C TRP A 115 7.08 6.25 17.86
N ASN A 116 8.34 6.11 18.29
CA ASN A 116 9.40 5.41 17.54
C ASN A 116 8.96 4.05 16.99
N LEU A 117 8.19 3.27 17.79
CA LEU A 117 7.68 1.97 17.36
C LEU A 117 6.81 2.05 16.10
N VAL A 118 5.95 3.06 16.02
CA VAL A 118 5.04 3.27 14.89
C VAL A 118 5.82 3.84 13.70
N GLU A 119 6.66 4.83 13.94
CA GLU A 119 7.43 5.53 12.91
C GLU A 119 8.44 4.60 12.22
N ASP A 120 9.16 3.78 12.99
CA ASP A 120 10.14 2.82 12.46
C ASP A 120 9.45 1.65 11.72
N SER A 121 8.18 1.37 12.01
CA SER A 121 7.43 0.28 11.38
C SER A 121 7.02 0.57 9.93
N PHE A 122 7.09 1.83 9.48
CA PHE A 122 6.59 2.26 8.17
C PHE A 122 7.13 1.42 7.01
N TYR A 123 8.45 1.27 6.92
CA TYR A 123 9.08 0.51 5.82
C TYR A 123 8.71 -0.98 5.87
N GLY A 124 8.63 -1.55 7.08
CA GLY A 124 8.20 -2.93 7.27
C GLY A 124 6.75 -3.16 6.86
N LEU A 125 5.85 -2.24 7.24
CA LEU A 125 4.44 -2.28 6.85
C LEU A 125 4.26 -2.08 5.34
N ALA A 126 4.98 -1.15 4.74
CA ALA A 126 4.95 -0.93 3.29
C ALA A 126 5.43 -2.17 2.51
N ALA A 127 6.50 -2.82 2.96
CA ALA A 127 6.98 -4.08 2.37
C ALA A 127 5.98 -5.22 2.56
N ALA A 128 5.45 -5.41 3.77
CA ALA A 128 4.45 -6.42 4.08
C ALA A 128 3.17 -6.22 3.24
N TYR A 129 2.74 -4.97 3.09
CA TYR A 129 1.63 -4.59 2.22
C TYR A 129 1.91 -4.97 0.76
N GLY A 130 3.11 -4.66 0.24
CA GLY A 130 3.51 -5.07 -1.11
C GLY A 130 3.44 -6.59 -1.32
N VAL A 131 4.01 -7.36 -0.39
CA VAL A 131 3.94 -8.84 -0.42
C VAL A 131 2.48 -9.33 -0.36
N ALA A 132 1.65 -8.73 0.50
CA ALA A 132 0.25 -9.10 0.61
C ALA A 132 -0.53 -8.83 -0.69
N VAL A 133 -0.27 -7.70 -1.37
CA VAL A 133 -0.87 -7.40 -2.69
C VAL A 133 -0.45 -8.44 -3.71
N LEU A 134 0.84 -8.76 -3.79
CA LEU A 134 1.35 -9.78 -4.71
C LEU A 134 0.69 -11.14 -4.46
N MET A 135 0.64 -11.57 -3.19
CA MET A 135 0.00 -12.83 -2.79
C MET A 135 -1.51 -12.82 -3.05
N GLY A 136 -2.19 -11.68 -2.84
CA GLY A 136 -3.59 -11.48 -3.16
C GLY A 136 -3.86 -11.68 -4.64
N VAL A 137 -3.03 -11.09 -5.51
CA VAL A 137 -3.13 -11.21 -6.96
C VAL A 137 -2.84 -12.65 -7.43
N VAL A 138 -1.76 -13.27 -6.93
CA VAL A 138 -1.39 -14.65 -7.30
C VAL A 138 -2.43 -15.67 -6.83
N ASN A 139 -2.99 -15.54 -5.63
CA ASN A 139 -4.00 -16.51 -5.16
C ASN A 139 -5.36 -16.29 -5.84
N THR A 140 -5.67 -15.06 -6.22
CA THR A 140 -6.85 -14.76 -7.06
C THR A 140 -6.71 -15.42 -8.44
N SER A 141 -5.48 -15.60 -8.95
CA SER A 141 -5.24 -16.34 -10.19
C SER A 141 -5.27 -17.87 -10.00
N LYS A 142 -4.76 -18.41 -8.88
CA LYS A 142 -4.73 -19.87 -8.62
C LYS A 142 -6.10 -20.54 -8.51
N SER A 143 -7.14 -19.81 -8.06
CA SER A 143 -8.53 -20.31 -8.15
C SER A 143 -8.94 -20.69 -9.58
N MET A 144 -8.20 -20.28 -10.63
CA MET A 144 -8.40 -20.78 -12.01
C MET A 144 -7.95 -22.22 -12.25
N HIS A 145 -7.05 -22.77 -11.43
CA HIS A 145 -6.48 -24.10 -11.65
C HIS A 145 -7.22 -25.21 -10.91
N GLU A 146 -7.86 -24.92 -9.79
CA GLU A 146 -8.60 -25.93 -9.01
C GLU A 146 -9.96 -26.28 -9.62
N ASP A 147 -10.59 -25.40 -10.42
CA ASP A 147 -11.87 -25.67 -11.11
C ASP A 147 -11.73 -26.66 -12.30
N LYS A 148 -10.63 -27.42 -12.40
CA LYS A 148 -10.33 -28.36 -13.48
C LYS A 148 -10.29 -29.83 -13.08
N TYR A 149 -10.65 -30.18 -11.84
CA TYR A 149 -10.76 -31.56 -11.38
C TYR A 149 -12.11 -31.84 -10.75
#